data_AF-A0A1B6HVA7-F1
#
_entry.id   AF-A0A1B6HVA7-F1
#
_cell.length_a   1.000
_cell.length_b   1.000
_cell.length_c   1.000
_cell.angle_alpha   90.00
_cell.angle_beta   90.00
_cell.angle_gamma   90.00
#
_symmetry.space_group_name_H-M   'P 1'
#
loop_
_entity.id
_entity.type
_entity.pdbx_description
1 polymer ?
#
loop_
_entity_poly.entity_id
_entity_poly.type
_entity_poly.pdbx_seq_one_letter_code
_entity_poly.pdbx_strand_id
1 'polypeptide(L)'
;MWNRITCENHYDCEPGKACVDFQCEDPCLGLCGLNTICHVVGEVSMCSCKPGFIGQPFNGCFPEVCTMNSDCPEEKICSDHLCKDACKDACGLNSVCKAVKHRAICSCNPGYVWKPFLGCHVEKMKCTRDSDCSLNSTCSNDECVDPCIGVCGNNTVCNVMNHRAACACKSGFTGDPFLECVAQNTSIPENITKKYKIGNDEVTWYTAIERCNNEGMRLASIMNESEQAEMRKSIARSPGTLVWTSGNDLSSKGHYVWDGSGNSFDYTNWGQGEPEISDKYRCIAIRADYTWLTTNCHVLTHYACEYFEN
;
A
#
# COMPACT_ATOMS: atom_id res chain seq x y z
N MET A 1 37.98 -67.95 18.79
CA MET A 1 36.76 -67.24 18.35
C MET A 1 36.94 -66.96 16.88
N TRP A 2 36.09 -67.49 16.01
CA TRP A 2 36.16 -67.23 14.57
C TRP A 2 35.59 -65.83 14.31
N ASN A 3 36.35 -64.94 13.68
CA ASN A 3 35.81 -63.68 13.18
C ASN A 3 34.78 -64.01 12.10
N ARG A 4 33.54 -63.54 12.28
CA ARG A 4 32.44 -63.76 11.36
C ARG A 4 32.66 -62.88 10.12
N ILE A 5 32.93 -63.48 8.96
CA ILE A 5 33.00 -62.78 7.66
C ILE A 5 31.63 -62.14 7.36
N THR A 6 31.60 -60.88 6.96
CA THR A 6 30.35 -60.15 6.64
C THR A 6 30.26 -59.67 5.20
N CYS A 7 31.35 -59.71 4.42
CA CYS A 7 31.37 -59.44 2.97
C CYS A 7 32.55 -60.14 2.29
N GLU A 8 32.43 -60.43 1.00
CA GLU A 8 33.52 -60.90 0.12
C GLU A 8 33.86 -59.87 -0.97
N ASN A 9 32.90 -59.02 -1.33
CA ASN A 9 33.06 -57.92 -2.26
C ASN A 9 32.23 -56.70 -1.81
N HIS A 10 32.48 -55.52 -2.41
CA HIS A 10 31.81 -54.29 -1.97
C HIS A 10 30.28 -54.28 -2.22
N TYR A 11 29.76 -55.08 -3.15
CA TYR A 11 28.31 -55.17 -3.41
C TYR A 11 27.55 -55.95 -2.32
N ASP A 12 28.27 -56.67 -1.45
CA ASP A 12 27.67 -57.38 -0.32
C ASP A 12 27.33 -56.42 0.84
N CYS A 13 27.84 -55.19 0.79
CA CYS A 13 27.64 -54.19 1.83
C CYS A 13 26.46 -53.26 1.55
N GLU A 14 25.87 -52.74 2.62
CA GLU A 14 24.83 -51.71 2.53
C GLU A 14 25.38 -50.44 1.83
N PRO A 15 24.53 -49.67 1.12
CA PRO A 15 24.95 -48.42 0.50
C PRO A 15 25.64 -47.47 1.49
N GLY A 16 26.83 -46.97 1.11
CA GLY A 16 27.67 -46.14 1.97
C GLY A 16 28.71 -46.88 2.80
N LYS A 17 28.83 -48.22 2.66
CA LYS A 17 29.89 -49.04 3.25
C LYS A 17 30.74 -49.69 2.17
N ALA A 18 31.97 -50.03 2.54
CA ALA A 18 32.90 -50.76 1.69
C ALA A 18 33.35 -52.05 2.40
N CYS A 19 33.50 -53.13 1.64
CA CYS A 19 34.14 -54.33 2.16
C CYS A 19 35.64 -54.11 2.36
N VAL A 20 36.10 -54.12 3.61
CA VAL A 20 37.50 -53.98 4.03
C VAL A 20 37.80 -55.15 4.97
N ASP A 21 38.84 -55.94 4.67
CA ASP A 21 39.24 -57.12 5.47
C ASP A 21 38.07 -58.06 5.84
N PHE A 22 37.18 -58.33 4.87
CA PHE A 22 35.99 -59.16 5.01
C PHE A 22 34.92 -58.61 5.98
N GLN A 23 34.99 -57.32 6.29
CA GLN A 23 34.01 -56.57 7.08
C GLN A 23 33.45 -55.37 6.31
N CYS A 24 32.15 -55.12 6.42
CA CYS A 24 31.56 -53.90 5.88
C CYS A 24 31.85 -52.71 6.81
N GLU A 25 32.78 -51.85 6.41
CA GLU A 25 33.21 -50.69 7.16
C GLU A 25 32.80 -49.37 6.47
N ASP A 26 32.76 -48.29 7.23
CA ASP A 26 32.57 -46.95 6.68
C ASP A 26 33.90 -46.46 6.08
N PRO A 27 33.98 -46.26 4.75
CA PRO A 27 35.22 -45.86 4.08
C PRO A 27 35.70 -44.45 4.52
N CYS A 28 34.89 -43.66 5.22
CA CYS A 28 35.31 -42.36 5.75
C CYS A 28 36.06 -42.45 7.10
N LEU A 29 36.13 -43.62 7.74
CA LEU A 29 36.81 -43.75 9.03
C LEU A 29 38.33 -43.69 8.87
N GLY A 30 38.92 -42.56 9.27
CA GLY A 30 40.37 -42.40 9.42
C GLY A 30 41.17 -42.13 8.14
N LEU A 31 40.52 -42.01 6.96
CA LEU A 31 41.20 -41.80 5.68
C LEU A 31 41.36 -40.32 5.27
N CYS A 32 40.46 -39.43 5.71
CA CYS A 32 40.57 -38.01 5.39
C CYS A 32 41.41 -37.26 6.42
N GLY A 33 42.21 -36.29 5.96
CA GLY A 33 43.02 -35.45 6.82
C GLY A 33 42.21 -34.43 7.63
N LEU A 34 42.88 -33.68 8.51
CA LEU A 34 42.22 -32.68 9.37
C LEU A 34 41.50 -31.58 8.57
N ASN A 35 40.41 -31.03 9.13
CA ASN A 35 39.59 -29.97 8.54
C ASN A 35 38.98 -30.29 7.17
N THR A 36 38.62 -31.56 6.96
CA THR A 36 37.97 -32.03 5.74
C THR A 36 36.51 -32.44 6.00
N ILE A 37 35.78 -32.62 4.91
CA ILE A 37 34.48 -33.28 4.85
C ILE A 37 34.70 -34.55 4.02
N CYS A 38 34.29 -35.69 4.54
CA CYS A 38 34.30 -36.94 3.79
C CYS A 38 32.91 -37.22 3.23
N HIS A 39 32.85 -37.58 1.95
CA HIS A 39 31.66 -38.09 1.30
C HIS A 39 31.94 -39.50 0.78
N VAL A 40 31.03 -40.44 1.04
CA VAL A 40 31.09 -41.76 0.42
C VAL A 40 30.45 -41.67 -0.96
N VAL A 41 31.25 -41.86 -2.01
CA VAL A 41 30.77 -41.84 -3.41
C VAL A 41 30.98 -43.23 -3.99
N GLY A 42 29.89 -43.99 -4.11
CA GLY A 42 29.99 -45.44 -4.36
C GLY A 42 30.58 -46.13 -3.13
N GLU A 43 31.71 -46.79 -3.32
CA GLU A 43 32.41 -47.57 -2.30
C GLU A 43 33.73 -46.92 -1.84
N VAL A 44 34.02 -45.69 -2.29
CA VAL A 44 35.25 -44.96 -1.98
C VAL A 44 35.01 -43.70 -1.15
N SER A 45 36.02 -43.31 -0.38
CA SER A 45 36.05 -42.04 0.33
C SER A 45 36.49 -40.90 -0.58
N MET A 46 35.65 -39.86 -0.65
CA MET A 46 35.95 -38.61 -1.33
C MET A 46 36.10 -37.51 -0.29
N CYS A 47 37.35 -37.10 -0.04
CA CYS A 47 37.67 -36.04 0.91
C CYS A 47 37.69 -34.68 0.20
N SER A 48 37.05 -33.66 0.79
CA SER A 48 37.14 -32.26 0.38
C SER A 48 37.48 -31.36 1.57
N CYS A 49 38.10 -30.20 1.34
CA CYS A 49 38.35 -29.26 2.43
C CYS A 49 37.04 -28.62 2.91
N LYS A 50 36.91 -28.40 4.23
CA LYS A 50 35.82 -27.56 4.77
C LYS A 50 35.87 -26.16 4.17
N PRO A 51 34.73 -25.44 4.03
CA PRO A 51 34.72 -24.06 3.57
C PRO A 51 35.70 -23.17 4.37
N GLY A 52 36.55 -22.43 3.67
CA GLY A 52 37.59 -21.58 4.27
C GLY A 52 38.94 -22.27 4.54
N PHE A 53 39.07 -23.54 4.19
CA PHE A 53 40.32 -24.30 4.27
C PHE A 53 40.82 -24.68 2.88
N ILE A 54 42.15 -24.68 2.72
CA ILE A 54 42.85 -25.07 1.50
C ILE A 54 43.90 -26.14 1.80
N GLY A 55 44.36 -26.85 0.78
CA GLY A 55 45.36 -27.91 0.91
C GLY A 55 44.93 -29.20 0.21
N GLN A 56 45.57 -30.31 0.59
CA GLN A 56 45.28 -31.62 0.02
C GLN A 56 44.38 -32.39 0.99
N PRO A 57 43.12 -32.72 0.63
CA PRO A 57 42.15 -33.28 1.57
C PRO A 57 42.62 -34.56 2.28
N PHE A 58 43.34 -35.46 1.62
CA PHE A 58 43.85 -36.67 2.28
C PHE A 58 44.96 -36.38 3.31
N ASN A 59 45.74 -35.31 3.12
CA ASN A 59 46.83 -34.91 4.03
C ASN A 59 46.38 -33.89 5.09
N GLY A 60 45.22 -33.26 4.88
CA GLY A 60 44.64 -32.25 5.75
C GLY A 60 44.64 -30.87 5.11
N CYS A 61 43.68 -30.06 5.55
CA CYS A 61 43.48 -28.70 5.08
C CYS A 61 43.77 -27.69 6.21
N PHE A 62 44.28 -26.53 5.82
CA PHE A 62 44.64 -25.43 6.71
C PHE A 62 43.88 -24.15 6.32
N PRO A 63 43.69 -23.19 7.24
CA PRO A 63 43.00 -21.94 6.93
C PRO A 63 43.66 -21.17 5.79
N GLU A 64 42.86 -20.61 4.88
CA GLU A 64 43.33 -19.77 3.79
C GLU A 64 43.70 -18.37 4.32
N VAL A 65 44.98 -18.21 4.68
CA VAL A 65 45.52 -16.97 5.24
C VAL A 65 45.97 -15.99 4.16
N CYS A 66 45.84 -14.70 4.44
CA CYS A 66 46.19 -13.63 3.49
C CYS A 66 46.77 -12.40 4.19
N THR A 67 47.44 -11.57 3.40
CA THR A 67 47.91 -10.23 3.81
C THR A 67 47.23 -9.12 3.03
N MET A 68 46.82 -9.40 1.79
CA MET A 68 46.14 -8.47 0.91
C MET A 68 45.12 -9.19 0.02
N ASN A 69 44.19 -8.43 -0.57
CA ASN A 69 43.11 -8.99 -1.38
C ASN A 69 43.59 -9.87 -2.54
N SER A 70 44.70 -9.49 -3.19
CA SER A 70 45.28 -10.24 -4.31
C SER A 70 45.85 -11.61 -3.94
N ASP A 71 45.98 -11.91 -2.64
CA ASP A 71 46.38 -13.24 -2.15
C ASP A 71 45.19 -14.22 -2.20
N CYS A 72 43.96 -13.70 -2.32
CA CYS A 72 42.73 -14.48 -2.38
C CYS A 72 42.24 -14.65 -3.83
N PRO A 73 41.31 -15.59 -4.08
CA PRO A 73 40.52 -15.62 -5.32
C PRO A 73 39.72 -14.33 -5.55
N GLU A 74 39.36 -14.02 -6.81
CA GLU A 74 38.68 -12.76 -7.17
C GLU A 74 37.33 -12.55 -6.47
N GLU A 75 36.68 -13.63 -6.03
CA GLU A 75 35.41 -13.64 -5.32
C GLU A 75 35.54 -13.34 -3.82
N LYS A 76 36.76 -13.30 -3.28
CA LYS A 76 37.05 -13.14 -1.85
C LYS A 76 37.82 -11.85 -1.55
N ILE A 77 37.78 -11.42 -0.29
CA ILE A 77 38.58 -10.32 0.27
C ILE A 77 39.46 -10.84 1.39
N CYS A 78 40.57 -10.15 1.64
CA CYS A 78 41.37 -10.38 2.83
C CYS A 78 40.79 -9.58 4.00
N SER A 79 40.26 -10.27 5.01
CA SER A 79 39.69 -9.67 6.21
C SER A 79 40.11 -10.48 7.43
N ASP A 80 40.73 -9.82 8.41
CA ASP A 80 41.31 -10.43 9.60
C ASP A 80 42.31 -11.56 9.25
N HIS A 81 43.15 -11.32 8.24
CA HIS A 81 44.14 -12.27 7.71
C HIS A 81 43.57 -13.57 7.14
N LEU A 82 42.26 -13.60 6.85
CA LEU A 82 41.59 -14.75 6.23
C LEU A 82 40.87 -14.32 4.95
N CYS A 83 40.92 -15.19 3.94
CA CYS A 83 40.15 -15.00 2.72
C CYS A 83 38.66 -15.28 2.98
N LYS A 84 37.86 -14.22 3.04
CA LYS A 84 36.40 -14.27 3.23
C LYS A 84 35.68 -13.90 1.95
N ASP A 85 34.50 -14.47 1.72
CA ASP A 85 33.66 -14.14 0.56
C ASP A 85 33.35 -12.63 0.53
N ALA A 86 33.60 -11.98 -0.61
CA ALA A 86 33.40 -10.54 -0.77
C ALA A 86 31.93 -10.13 -0.64
N CYS A 87 31.00 -11.03 -0.99
CA CYS A 87 29.56 -10.81 -0.96
C CYS A 87 28.91 -11.12 0.38
N LYS A 88 29.60 -11.85 1.26
CA LYS A 88 29.08 -12.19 2.58
C LYS A 88 28.87 -10.92 3.39
N ASP A 89 27.61 -10.67 3.78
CA ASP A 89 27.16 -9.52 4.58
C ASP A 89 27.40 -8.12 3.93
N ALA A 90 27.75 -8.06 2.65
CA ALA A 90 28.11 -6.82 1.97
C ALA A 90 26.91 -6.06 1.36
N CYS A 91 25.86 -6.78 0.98
CA CYS A 91 24.68 -6.20 0.33
C CYS A 91 23.43 -6.28 1.20
N GLY A 92 22.53 -5.30 1.05
CA GLY A 92 21.27 -5.23 1.79
C GLY A 92 20.24 -6.29 1.36
N LEU A 93 19.13 -6.37 2.09
CA LEU A 93 18.01 -7.26 1.75
C LEU A 93 17.47 -6.99 0.34
N ASN A 94 16.91 -8.02 -0.30
CA ASN A 94 16.33 -7.97 -1.65
C ASN A 94 17.30 -7.49 -2.74
N SER A 95 18.59 -7.74 -2.55
CA SER A 95 19.63 -7.48 -3.53
C SER A 95 20.35 -8.77 -3.91
N VAL A 96 20.88 -8.77 -5.13
CA VAL A 96 21.84 -9.75 -5.61
C VAL A 96 23.23 -9.15 -5.51
N CYS A 97 24.16 -9.95 -4.98
CA CYS A 97 25.57 -9.58 -4.92
C CYS A 97 26.36 -10.30 -6.00
N LYS A 98 27.28 -9.57 -6.63
CA LYS A 98 28.30 -10.13 -7.52
C LYS A 98 29.67 -9.67 -7.06
N ALA A 99 30.55 -10.63 -6.74
CA ALA A 99 31.93 -10.33 -6.45
C ALA A 99 32.70 -10.09 -7.76
N VAL A 100 33.40 -8.96 -7.85
CA VAL A 100 34.24 -8.60 -9.01
C VAL A 100 35.53 -7.96 -8.50
N LYS A 101 36.67 -8.60 -8.75
CA LYS A 101 38.01 -8.11 -8.34
C LYS A 101 38.07 -7.73 -6.86
N HIS A 102 37.70 -8.66 -5.98
CA HIS A 102 37.70 -8.48 -4.52
C HIS A 102 36.76 -7.37 -4.02
N ARG A 103 35.65 -7.11 -4.73
CA ARG A 103 34.62 -6.16 -4.32
C ARG A 103 33.23 -6.73 -4.51
N ALA A 104 32.35 -6.50 -3.55
CA ALA A 104 30.92 -6.71 -3.71
C ALA A 104 30.32 -5.62 -4.59
N ILE A 105 29.61 -6.03 -5.64
CA ILE A 105 28.72 -5.18 -6.44
C ILE A 105 27.29 -5.62 -6.17
N CYS A 106 26.49 -4.72 -5.60
CA CYS A 106 25.09 -4.99 -5.24
C CYS A 106 24.14 -4.41 -6.30
N SER A 107 23.11 -5.17 -6.67
CA SER A 107 21.98 -4.69 -7.48
C SER A 107 20.66 -5.23 -6.92
N CYS A 108 19.54 -4.53 -7.12
CA CYS A 108 18.25 -5.00 -6.61
C CYS A 108 17.72 -6.20 -7.40
N ASN A 109 16.96 -7.07 -6.73
CA ASN A 109 16.22 -8.14 -7.39
C ASN A 109 15.16 -7.56 -8.36
N PRO A 110 14.74 -8.31 -9.41
CA PRO A 110 13.65 -7.87 -10.29
C PRO A 110 12.40 -7.45 -9.50
N GLY A 111 11.82 -6.28 -9.83
CA GLY A 111 10.68 -5.69 -9.13
C GLY A 111 11.02 -4.84 -7.90
N TYR A 112 12.32 -4.65 -7.61
CA TYR A 112 12.81 -3.79 -6.55
C TYR A 112 13.63 -2.64 -7.13
N VAL A 113 13.47 -1.45 -6.54
CA VAL A 113 14.20 -0.23 -6.88
C VAL A 113 15.02 0.24 -5.68
N TRP A 114 16.21 0.77 -5.95
CA TRP A 114 17.07 1.32 -4.90
C TRP A 114 16.55 2.69 -4.45
N LYS A 115 16.35 2.87 -3.13
CA LYS A 115 16.00 4.14 -2.52
C LYS A 115 17.06 4.54 -1.48
N PRO A 116 17.51 5.81 -1.43
CA PRO A 116 18.41 6.30 -0.39
C PRO A 116 17.87 5.97 1.02
N PHE A 117 18.76 5.56 1.93
CA PHE A 117 18.45 5.17 3.33
C PHE A 117 17.56 3.93 3.52
N LEU A 118 16.82 3.51 2.50
CA LEU A 118 15.88 2.39 2.54
C LEU A 118 16.47 1.11 1.89
N GLY A 119 17.37 1.25 0.92
CA GLY A 119 17.90 0.12 0.16
C GLY A 119 16.94 -0.35 -0.95
N CYS A 120 16.94 -1.64 -1.28
CA CYS A 120 16.08 -2.20 -2.33
C CYS A 120 14.64 -2.40 -1.82
N HIS A 121 13.69 -1.67 -2.38
CA HIS A 121 12.27 -1.73 -2.03
C HIS A 121 11.36 -2.04 -3.21
N VAL A 122 10.22 -2.67 -2.93
CA VAL A 122 9.22 -3.05 -3.94
C VAL A 122 8.68 -1.80 -4.64
N GLU A 123 8.55 -1.86 -5.97
CA GLU A 123 8.07 -0.76 -6.83
C GLU A 123 6.56 -0.47 -6.71
N LYS A 124 5.81 -1.17 -5.85
CA LYS A 124 4.33 -1.15 -5.85
C LYS A 124 3.65 0.11 -5.30
N MET A 125 4.39 1.13 -4.86
CA MET A 125 3.77 2.38 -4.44
C MET A 125 3.75 3.38 -5.59
N LYS A 126 2.63 3.46 -6.31
CA LYS A 126 2.43 4.43 -7.41
C LYS A 126 1.97 5.79 -6.87
N CYS A 127 1.20 5.81 -5.80
CA CYS A 127 0.70 7.02 -5.16
C CYS A 127 0.69 6.86 -3.63
N THR A 128 0.72 7.98 -2.93
CA THR A 128 0.49 8.08 -1.47
C THR A 128 -0.69 8.98 -1.13
N ARG A 129 -1.05 9.87 -2.05
CA ARG A 129 -2.15 10.82 -1.95
C ARG A 129 -2.83 10.96 -3.31
N ASP A 130 -4.09 11.38 -3.33
CA ASP A 130 -4.85 11.62 -4.55
C ASP A 130 -4.14 12.57 -5.52
N SER A 131 -3.43 13.57 -4.99
CA SER A 131 -2.65 14.53 -5.78
C SER A 131 -1.49 13.90 -6.57
N ASP A 132 -1.07 12.68 -6.22
CA ASP A 132 -0.03 11.95 -6.96
C ASP A 132 -0.62 11.31 -8.23
N CYS A 133 -1.94 11.25 -8.34
CA CYS A 133 -2.68 10.69 -9.46
C CYS A 133 -3.15 11.79 -10.44
N SER A 134 -3.51 11.39 -11.65
CA SER A 134 -4.21 12.28 -12.61
C SER A 134 -5.57 12.71 -12.06
N LEU A 135 -6.07 13.87 -12.49
CA LEU A 135 -7.32 14.49 -11.99
C LEU A 135 -8.56 13.57 -12.07
N ASN A 136 -8.53 12.56 -12.93
CA ASN A 136 -9.58 11.57 -13.14
C ASN A 136 -9.37 10.26 -12.36
N SER A 137 -8.48 10.23 -11.36
CA SER A 137 -8.13 9.01 -10.61
C SER A 137 -7.80 9.32 -9.14
N THR A 138 -8.16 8.45 -8.21
CA THR A 138 -7.87 8.56 -6.77
C THR A 138 -6.81 7.57 -6.35
N CYS A 139 -6.06 7.88 -5.29
CA CYS A 139 -5.12 6.95 -4.71
C CYS A 139 -5.83 5.98 -3.76
N SER A 140 -5.87 4.71 -4.13
CA SER A 140 -6.44 3.64 -3.32
C SER A 140 -5.49 2.45 -3.27
N ASN A 141 -5.12 2.02 -2.06
CA ASN A 141 -4.17 0.92 -1.82
C ASN A 141 -2.86 1.07 -2.64
N ASP A 142 -2.29 2.27 -2.62
CA ASP A 142 -1.07 2.66 -3.33
C ASP A 142 -1.15 2.62 -4.87
N GLU A 143 -2.35 2.50 -5.44
CA GLU A 143 -2.60 2.58 -6.88
C GLU A 143 -3.58 3.70 -7.24
N CYS A 144 -3.34 4.35 -8.38
CA CYS A 144 -4.28 5.30 -8.96
C CYS A 144 -5.41 4.54 -9.67
N VAL A 145 -6.63 4.65 -9.14
CA VAL A 145 -7.83 3.97 -9.64
C VAL A 145 -8.91 4.97 -10.04
N ASP A 146 -9.81 4.59 -10.94
CA ASP A 146 -10.97 5.41 -11.32
C ASP A 146 -12.00 5.39 -10.17
N PRO A 147 -12.30 6.54 -9.53
CA PRO A 147 -13.25 6.60 -8.43
C PRO A 147 -14.70 6.30 -8.85
N CYS A 148 -15.05 6.31 -10.15
CA CYS A 148 -16.40 6.02 -10.62
C CYS A 148 -16.77 4.52 -10.57
N ILE A 149 -15.79 3.62 -10.49
CA ILE A 149 -16.04 2.18 -10.57
C ILE A 149 -16.80 1.71 -9.32
N GLY A 150 -18.07 1.36 -9.49
CA GLY A 150 -18.91 0.77 -8.43
C GLY A 150 -19.47 1.75 -7.40
N VAL A 151 -19.39 3.07 -7.65
CA VAL A 151 -19.83 4.10 -6.69
C VAL A 151 -21.22 4.68 -7.02
N CYS A 152 -21.54 4.89 -8.29
CA CYS A 152 -22.84 5.47 -8.69
C CYS A 152 -23.94 4.42 -8.87
N GLY A 153 -25.18 4.83 -8.59
CA GLY A 153 -26.38 4.00 -8.69
C GLY A 153 -26.87 3.79 -10.13
N ASN A 154 -27.98 3.08 -10.29
CA ASN A 154 -28.56 2.83 -11.62
C ASN A 154 -29.14 4.11 -12.26
N ASN A 155 -29.11 4.16 -13.60
CA ASN A 155 -29.58 5.30 -14.42
C ASN A 155 -28.86 6.63 -14.16
N THR A 156 -27.57 6.56 -13.85
CA THR A 156 -26.74 7.73 -13.54
C THR A 156 -25.62 7.93 -14.55
N VAL A 157 -25.04 9.13 -14.54
CA VAL A 157 -23.77 9.46 -15.17
C VAL A 157 -22.78 9.75 -14.06
N CYS A 158 -21.61 9.09 -14.11
CA CYS A 158 -20.50 9.41 -13.22
C CYS A 158 -19.50 10.32 -13.94
N ASN A 159 -19.10 11.40 -13.27
CA ASN A 159 -17.97 12.23 -13.65
C ASN A 159 -16.97 12.25 -12.51
N VAL A 160 -15.67 12.28 -12.81
CA VAL A 160 -14.65 12.45 -11.76
C VAL A 160 -14.45 13.95 -11.52
N MET A 161 -14.67 14.39 -10.29
CA MET A 161 -14.40 15.76 -9.86
C MET A 161 -13.48 15.75 -8.64
N ASN A 162 -12.31 16.38 -8.78
CA ASN A 162 -11.31 16.47 -7.71
C ASN A 162 -10.98 15.10 -7.08
N HIS A 163 -10.62 14.13 -7.93
CA HIS A 163 -10.33 12.74 -7.53
C HIS A 163 -11.51 11.97 -6.90
N ARG A 164 -12.74 12.49 -6.96
CA ARG A 164 -13.94 11.84 -6.39
C ARG A 164 -15.01 11.59 -7.45
N ALA A 165 -15.82 10.57 -7.25
CA ALA A 165 -16.98 10.32 -8.09
C ALA A 165 -18.08 11.36 -7.82
N ALA A 166 -18.53 12.02 -8.88
CA ALA A 166 -19.71 12.85 -8.91
C ALA A 166 -20.80 12.13 -9.73
N CYS A 167 -21.83 11.66 -9.05
CA CYS A 167 -22.94 10.93 -9.62
C CYS A 167 -24.14 11.86 -9.86
N ALA A 168 -24.64 11.90 -11.09
CA ALA A 168 -25.85 12.65 -11.44
C ALA A 168 -26.87 11.74 -12.14
N CYS A 169 -28.16 11.96 -11.93
CA CYS A 169 -29.20 11.24 -12.67
C CYS A 169 -29.12 11.57 -14.17
N LYS A 170 -29.31 10.55 -15.03
CA LYS A 170 -29.49 10.78 -16.47
C LYS A 170 -30.71 11.66 -16.73
N SER A 171 -30.70 12.40 -17.83
CA SER A 171 -31.84 13.24 -18.23
C SER A 171 -33.15 12.43 -18.27
N GLY A 172 -34.20 12.96 -17.64
CA GLY A 172 -35.50 12.27 -17.51
C GLY A 172 -35.59 11.30 -16.32
N PHE A 173 -34.58 11.23 -15.45
CA PHE A 173 -34.61 10.48 -14.20
C PHE A 173 -34.46 11.41 -12.98
N THR A 174 -34.97 10.98 -11.83
CA THR A 174 -34.88 11.69 -10.54
C THR A 174 -34.66 10.69 -9.41
N GLY A 175 -34.22 11.14 -8.23
CA GLY A 175 -33.92 10.29 -7.08
C GLY A 175 -32.50 10.52 -6.57
N ASP A 176 -31.92 9.48 -5.96
CA ASP A 176 -30.57 9.52 -5.38
C ASP A 176 -29.55 8.95 -6.39
N PRO A 177 -28.63 9.77 -6.95
CA PRO A 177 -27.68 9.31 -7.95
C PRO A 177 -26.64 8.26 -7.49
N PHE A 178 -26.48 8.06 -6.20
CA PHE A 178 -25.58 7.03 -5.68
C PHE A 178 -26.31 5.73 -5.36
N LEU A 179 -27.64 5.76 -5.28
CA LEU A 179 -28.47 4.58 -5.00
C LEU A 179 -29.19 4.14 -6.28
N GLU A 180 -30.14 4.93 -6.74
CA GLU A 180 -30.95 4.68 -7.92
C GLU A 180 -31.67 5.96 -8.37
N CYS A 181 -31.60 6.25 -9.66
CA CYS A 181 -32.49 7.22 -10.29
C CYS A 181 -33.64 6.49 -11.01
N VAL A 182 -34.86 6.97 -10.79
CA VAL A 182 -36.11 6.46 -11.39
C VAL A 182 -36.63 7.41 -12.46
N ALA A 183 -37.32 6.87 -13.47
CA ALA A 183 -37.86 7.69 -14.56
C ALA A 183 -38.85 8.72 -14.00
N GLN A 184 -38.72 9.97 -14.44
CA GLN A 184 -39.66 11.04 -14.13
C GLN A 184 -40.99 10.77 -14.85
N ASN A 185 -41.91 10.04 -14.20
CA ASN A 185 -43.30 9.94 -14.61
C ASN A 185 -44.22 10.17 -13.40
N THR A 186 -45.25 10.98 -13.62
CA THR A 186 -46.19 11.56 -12.64
C THR A 186 -46.91 10.53 -11.77
N SER A 187 -46.28 10.08 -10.69
CA SER A 187 -46.88 9.63 -9.42
C SER A 187 -45.77 9.12 -8.49
N ILE A 188 -44.98 10.03 -7.92
CA ILE A 188 -44.04 9.70 -6.84
C ILE A 188 -44.88 9.53 -5.56
N PRO A 189 -44.59 8.55 -4.68
CA PRO A 189 -45.13 8.55 -3.34
C PRO A 189 -44.78 9.89 -2.66
N GLU A 190 -45.80 10.66 -2.31
CA GLU A 190 -45.65 11.82 -1.44
C GLU A 190 -45.05 11.36 -0.10
N ASN A 191 -43.78 11.72 0.17
CA ASN A 191 -43.19 12.06 1.50
C ASN A 191 -41.71 11.74 1.72
N ILE A 192 -40.89 11.40 0.71
CA ILE A 192 -39.44 11.29 0.96
C ILE A 192 -38.87 12.70 1.24
N THR A 193 -38.59 12.99 2.51
CA THR A 193 -38.11 14.29 2.97
C THR A 193 -36.63 14.21 3.33
N LYS A 194 -35.81 15.08 2.73
CA LYS A 194 -34.39 15.22 3.10
C LYS A 194 -34.28 15.80 4.53
N LYS A 195 -33.53 15.12 5.38
CA LYS A 195 -33.22 15.50 6.77
C LYS A 195 -31.72 15.62 6.97
N TYR A 196 -31.32 16.28 8.06
CA TYR A 196 -29.92 16.52 8.37
C TYR A 196 -29.58 16.15 9.80
N LYS A 197 -28.46 15.45 9.98
CA LYS A 197 -27.85 15.11 11.26
C LYS A 197 -26.55 15.89 11.41
N ILE A 198 -26.37 16.58 12.53
CA ILE A 198 -25.12 17.29 12.83
C ILE A 198 -24.14 16.33 13.51
N GLY A 199 -22.91 16.28 13.00
CA GLY A 199 -21.80 15.52 13.58
C GLY A 199 -21.37 16.08 14.94
N ASN A 200 -20.95 15.19 15.85
CA ASN A 200 -20.60 15.55 17.22
C ASN A 200 -19.14 16.02 17.37
N ASP A 201 -18.27 15.63 16.45
CA ASP A 201 -16.85 16.00 16.41
C ASP A 201 -16.59 17.16 15.44
N GLU A 202 -15.51 17.91 15.70
CA GLU A 202 -15.02 18.95 14.79
C GLU A 202 -13.93 18.37 13.88
N VAL A 203 -14.13 18.48 12.57
CA VAL A 203 -13.25 17.86 11.57
C VAL A 203 -13.05 18.79 10.38
N THR A 204 -12.06 18.46 9.54
CA THR A 204 -11.85 19.16 8.26
C THR A 204 -12.97 18.83 7.27
N TRP A 205 -13.13 19.64 6.22
CA TRP A 205 -14.13 19.39 5.18
C TRP A 205 -13.97 18.00 4.53
N TYR A 206 -12.73 17.59 4.26
CA TYR A 206 -12.43 16.27 3.70
C TYR A 206 -12.83 15.13 4.65
N THR A 207 -12.52 15.28 5.93
CA THR A 207 -12.87 14.29 6.96
C THR A 207 -14.38 14.25 7.21
N ALA A 208 -15.09 15.38 7.09
CA ALA A 208 -16.55 15.43 7.23
C ALA A 208 -17.26 14.55 6.19
N ILE A 209 -16.77 14.53 4.94
CA ILE A 209 -17.26 13.64 3.89
C ILE A 209 -17.10 12.17 4.31
N GLU A 210 -15.91 11.80 4.75
CA GLU A 210 -15.62 10.43 5.19
C GLU A 210 -16.52 10.02 6.38
N ARG A 211 -16.74 10.92 7.34
CA ARG A 211 -17.62 10.67 8.48
C ARG A 211 -19.05 10.38 8.06
N CYS A 212 -19.63 11.21 7.20
CA CYS A 212 -20.99 10.97 6.70
C CYS A 212 -21.08 9.67 5.91
N ASN A 213 -20.12 9.42 5.01
CA ASN A 213 -20.09 8.22 4.19
C ASN A 213 -19.99 6.93 5.02
N ASN A 214 -19.18 6.95 6.08
CA ASN A 214 -19.03 5.80 6.99
C ASN A 214 -20.32 5.47 7.77
N GLU A 215 -21.21 6.44 7.94
CA GLU A 215 -22.53 6.22 8.54
C GLU A 215 -23.62 5.89 7.49
N GLY A 216 -23.25 5.69 6.22
CA GLY A 216 -24.21 5.45 5.13
C GLY A 216 -25.02 6.69 4.72
N MET A 217 -24.55 7.88 5.11
CA MET A 217 -25.12 9.18 4.74
C MET A 217 -24.16 9.92 3.80
N ARG A 218 -24.45 11.18 3.47
CA ARG A 218 -23.55 12.06 2.71
C ARG A 218 -23.41 13.41 3.35
N LEU A 219 -22.32 14.12 3.05
CA LEU A 219 -22.20 15.51 3.49
C LEU A 219 -23.29 16.36 2.80
N ALA A 220 -23.97 17.18 3.59
CA ALA A 220 -25.25 17.75 3.23
C ALA A 220 -25.19 18.72 2.04
N SER A 221 -26.12 18.55 1.11
CA SER A 221 -26.43 19.47 0.02
C SER A 221 -27.75 20.21 0.28
N ILE A 222 -27.87 21.46 -0.18
CA ILE A 222 -29.08 22.27 0.00
C ILE A 222 -29.53 22.81 -1.35
N MET A 223 -30.60 22.22 -1.89
CA MET A 223 -31.06 22.49 -3.26
C MET A 223 -32.17 23.53 -3.35
N ASN A 224 -32.82 23.89 -2.24
CA ASN A 224 -33.95 24.81 -2.22
C ASN A 224 -34.20 25.40 -0.82
N GLU A 225 -35.13 26.36 -0.73
CA GLU A 225 -35.48 27.03 0.52
C GLU A 225 -36.09 26.09 1.58
N SER A 226 -36.83 25.07 1.17
CA SER A 226 -37.40 24.08 2.10
C SER A 226 -36.31 23.27 2.79
N GLU A 227 -35.32 22.82 2.02
CA GLU A 227 -34.12 22.15 2.54
C GLU A 227 -33.29 23.06 3.46
N GLN A 228 -33.16 24.35 3.12
CA GLN A 228 -32.50 25.33 3.98
C GLN A 228 -33.25 25.48 5.32
N ALA A 229 -34.59 25.47 5.30
CA ALA A 229 -35.40 25.53 6.51
C ALA A 229 -35.26 24.28 7.38
N GLU A 230 -35.16 23.08 6.79
CA GLU A 230 -34.88 21.84 7.53
C GLU A 230 -33.47 21.87 8.14
N MET A 231 -32.46 22.33 7.39
CA MET A 231 -31.08 22.49 7.91
C MET A 231 -31.04 23.42 9.13
N ARG A 232 -31.79 24.53 9.10
CA ARG A 232 -31.92 25.46 10.24
C ARG A 232 -32.41 24.74 11.50
N LYS A 233 -33.41 23.87 11.38
CA LYS A 233 -33.95 23.09 12.52
C LYS A 233 -32.88 22.16 13.12
N SER A 234 -32.06 21.53 12.28
CA SER A 234 -30.98 20.65 12.74
C SER A 234 -29.85 21.42 13.41
N ILE A 235 -29.41 22.56 12.84
CA ILE A 235 -28.35 23.40 13.41
C ILE A 235 -28.81 24.10 14.70
N ALA A 236 -30.08 24.51 14.80
CA ALA A 236 -30.60 25.17 16.01
C ALA A 236 -30.50 24.30 17.29
N ARG A 237 -30.35 22.98 17.13
CA ARG A 237 -30.08 22.04 18.23
C ARG A 237 -28.61 22.04 18.69
N SER A 238 -27.72 22.69 17.94
CA SER A 238 -26.26 22.78 18.14
C SER A 238 -25.76 24.23 18.05
N PRO A 239 -26.16 25.13 18.96
CA PRO A 239 -25.96 26.58 18.82
C PRO A 239 -24.48 27.01 18.81
N GLY A 240 -24.15 27.98 17.96
CA GLY A 240 -22.83 28.63 17.90
C GLY A 240 -21.78 27.93 17.03
N THR A 241 -22.15 26.88 16.31
CA THR A 241 -21.21 26.04 15.54
C THR A 241 -21.17 26.43 14.07
N LEU A 242 -19.97 26.45 13.49
CA LEU A 242 -19.76 26.48 12.05
C LEU A 242 -20.00 25.04 11.53
N VAL A 243 -20.80 24.88 10.48
CA VAL A 243 -21.23 23.55 10.02
C VAL A 243 -20.87 23.36 8.54
N TRP A 244 -20.02 22.37 8.24
CA TRP A 244 -19.68 21.98 6.88
C TRP A 244 -20.90 21.48 6.11
N THR A 245 -20.94 21.88 4.85
CA THR A 245 -21.81 21.33 3.80
C THR A 245 -20.93 20.70 2.71
N SER A 246 -21.52 19.97 1.75
CA SER A 246 -20.79 19.44 0.60
C SER A 246 -20.42 20.50 -0.45
N GLY A 247 -20.83 21.75 -0.26
CA GLY A 247 -20.57 22.84 -1.19
C GLY A 247 -19.09 23.17 -1.30
N ASN A 248 -18.60 23.33 -2.53
CA ASN A 248 -17.21 23.74 -2.79
C ASN A 248 -17.05 24.29 -4.21
N ASP A 249 -15.93 24.96 -4.49
CA ASP A 249 -15.51 25.33 -5.85
C ASP A 249 -14.20 24.69 -6.27
N LEU A 250 -13.76 23.60 -5.60
CA LEU A 250 -12.41 23.03 -5.68
C LEU A 250 -11.98 22.68 -7.12
N SER A 251 -12.93 22.19 -7.92
CA SER A 251 -12.69 21.82 -9.32
C SER A 251 -12.46 23.01 -10.25
N SER A 252 -13.15 24.13 -10.02
CA SER A 252 -13.02 25.34 -10.85
C SER A 252 -13.42 26.57 -10.04
N LYS A 253 -12.46 27.47 -9.83
CA LYS A 253 -12.62 28.64 -8.97
C LYS A 253 -13.82 29.50 -9.40
N GLY A 254 -14.71 29.81 -8.46
CA GLY A 254 -15.95 30.55 -8.70
C GLY A 254 -17.10 29.73 -9.30
N HIS A 255 -16.90 28.46 -9.60
CA HIS A 255 -17.94 27.54 -10.05
C HIS A 255 -18.32 26.57 -8.92
N TYR A 256 -19.28 26.99 -8.10
CA TYR A 256 -19.72 26.24 -6.93
C TYR A 256 -20.57 25.04 -7.29
N VAL A 257 -20.23 23.89 -6.72
CA VAL A 257 -20.87 22.60 -6.90
C VAL A 257 -21.05 21.88 -5.57
N TRP A 258 -22.04 20.99 -5.50
CA TRP A 258 -22.20 20.08 -4.38
C TRP A 258 -21.34 18.83 -4.58
N ASP A 259 -20.45 18.54 -3.63
CA ASP A 259 -19.68 17.29 -3.62
C ASP A 259 -20.62 16.08 -3.70
N GLY A 260 -20.16 15.06 -4.43
CA GLY A 260 -20.93 13.86 -4.71
C GLY A 260 -21.94 13.98 -5.85
N SER A 261 -22.74 15.04 -5.96
CA SER A 261 -23.67 15.17 -7.10
C SER A 261 -23.07 15.86 -8.31
N GLY A 262 -22.16 16.82 -8.07
CA GLY A 262 -21.66 17.73 -9.09
C GLY A 262 -22.66 18.75 -9.60
N ASN A 263 -23.85 18.83 -8.98
CA ASN A 263 -24.84 19.84 -9.31
C ASN A 263 -24.31 21.24 -8.99
N SER A 264 -24.57 22.20 -9.88
CA SER A 264 -24.36 23.62 -9.62
C SER A 264 -25.29 24.15 -8.54
N PHE A 265 -24.93 25.30 -7.98
CA PHE A 265 -25.77 26.00 -7.02
C PHE A 265 -26.93 26.70 -7.73
N ASP A 266 -28.09 26.03 -7.82
CA ASP A 266 -29.34 26.62 -8.31
C ASP A 266 -30.06 27.44 -7.22
N TYR A 267 -29.75 27.15 -5.96
CA TYR A 267 -30.21 27.86 -4.77
C TYR A 267 -29.00 28.28 -3.93
N THR A 268 -29.05 29.47 -3.34
CA THR A 268 -27.99 29.98 -2.47
C THR A 268 -28.54 30.73 -1.27
N ASN A 269 -27.87 30.62 -0.12
CA ASN A 269 -28.19 31.40 1.08
C ASN A 269 -26.91 32.07 1.66
N TRP A 270 -26.14 32.73 0.79
CA TRP A 270 -24.89 33.41 1.14
C TRP A 270 -25.07 34.48 2.22
N GLY A 271 -24.12 34.53 3.15
CA GLY A 271 -24.02 35.59 4.14
C GLY A 271 -23.56 36.91 3.53
N GLN A 272 -23.68 37.99 4.30
CA GLN A 272 -23.20 39.29 3.86
C GLN A 272 -21.70 39.23 3.53
N GLY A 273 -21.34 39.66 2.32
CA GLY A 273 -19.96 39.66 1.82
C GLY A 273 -19.48 38.35 1.21
N GLU A 274 -20.34 37.33 1.10
CA GLU A 274 -20.01 36.01 0.54
C GLU A 274 -20.64 35.81 -0.84
N PRO A 275 -20.08 34.91 -1.67
CA PRO A 275 -18.85 34.15 -1.43
C PRO A 275 -17.58 34.98 -1.65
N GLU A 276 -16.54 34.76 -0.85
CA GLU A 276 -15.19 35.24 -1.13
C GLU A 276 -14.52 34.36 -2.19
N ILE A 277 -14.28 34.90 -3.38
CA ILE A 277 -13.59 34.17 -4.45
C ILE A 277 -12.08 34.18 -4.18
N SER A 278 -11.55 33.10 -3.62
CA SER A 278 -10.17 33.00 -3.15
C SER A 278 -9.58 31.61 -3.41
N ASP A 279 -8.26 31.52 -3.59
CA ASP A 279 -7.59 30.21 -3.71
C ASP A 279 -7.53 29.48 -2.35
N LYS A 280 -7.73 30.22 -1.25
CA LYS A 280 -7.66 29.70 0.12
C LYS A 280 -9.03 29.29 0.67
N TYR A 281 -10.09 29.97 0.27
CA TYR A 281 -11.43 29.81 0.82
C TYR A 281 -12.34 29.17 -0.23
N ARG A 282 -12.37 27.84 -0.24
CA ARG A 282 -12.96 27.05 -1.34
C ARG A 282 -14.03 26.05 -0.91
N CYS A 283 -14.24 25.90 0.39
CA CYS A 283 -15.24 24.99 0.97
C CYS A 283 -16.34 25.78 1.69
N ILE A 284 -17.57 25.27 1.63
CA ILE A 284 -18.75 26.00 2.10
C ILE A 284 -19.22 25.48 3.46
N ALA A 285 -19.37 26.40 4.40
CA ALA A 285 -19.94 26.14 5.71
C ALA A 285 -21.12 27.08 6.01
N ILE A 286 -21.92 26.71 7.01
CA ILE A 286 -23.07 27.48 7.49
C ILE A 286 -22.69 28.12 8.83
N ARG A 287 -22.89 29.43 8.92
CA ARG A 287 -22.70 30.24 10.14
C ARG A 287 -23.83 30.00 11.15
N ALA A 288 -23.64 30.51 12.37
CA ALA A 288 -24.66 30.49 13.41
C ALA A 288 -25.94 31.28 13.06
N ASP A 289 -25.88 32.23 12.12
CA ASP A 289 -27.05 32.96 11.57
C ASP A 289 -27.72 32.21 10.40
N TYR A 290 -27.29 30.97 10.14
CA TYR A 290 -27.76 30.08 9.09
C TYR A 290 -27.42 30.51 7.65
N THR A 291 -26.58 31.52 7.48
CA THR A 291 -26.08 31.94 6.17
C THR A 291 -24.79 31.21 5.81
N TRP A 292 -24.50 31.11 4.51
CA TRP A 292 -23.36 30.37 3.99
C TRP A 292 -22.13 31.26 3.88
N LEU A 293 -20.95 30.67 4.04
CA LEU A 293 -19.67 31.32 3.75
C LEU A 293 -18.71 30.38 3.05
N THR A 294 -17.75 30.97 2.36
CA THR A 294 -16.53 30.31 1.93
C THR A 294 -15.50 30.31 3.06
N THR A 295 -14.81 29.20 3.26
CA THR A 295 -13.74 29.11 4.26
C THR A 295 -12.69 28.06 3.86
N ASN A 296 -11.59 27.99 4.61
CA ASN A 296 -10.48 27.09 4.35
C ASN A 296 -10.91 25.66 4.72
N CYS A 297 -10.84 24.74 3.74
CA CYS A 297 -11.25 23.35 3.86
C CYS A 297 -10.57 22.56 4.99
N HIS A 298 -9.45 23.06 5.53
CA HIS A 298 -8.71 22.44 6.63
C HIS A 298 -9.09 22.96 8.02
N VAL A 299 -10.01 23.91 8.14
CA VAL A 299 -10.53 24.34 9.45
C VAL A 299 -11.33 23.21 10.08
N LEU A 300 -11.21 23.05 11.40
CA LEU A 300 -12.03 22.09 12.15
C LEU A 300 -13.38 22.73 12.48
N THR A 301 -14.46 22.09 12.05
CA THR A 301 -15.83 22.52 12.34
C THR A 301 -16.74 21.32 12.47
N HIS A 302 -17.95 21.53 13.00
CA HIS A 302 -19.01 20.53 12.89
C HIS A 302 -19.41 20.35 11.42
N TYR A 303 -20.22 19.34 11.13
CA TYR A 303 -20.64 18.99 9.77
C TYR A 303 -22.07 18.47 9.77
N ALA A 304 -22.79 18.67 8.67
CA ALA A 304 -24.13 18.14 8.51
C ALA A 304 -24.13 16.97 7.52
N CYS A 305 -24.63 15.81 7.94
CA CYS A 305 -24.89 14.69 7.04
C CYS A 305 -26.36 14.70 6.62
N GLU A 306 -26.64 14.51 5.33
CA GLU A 306 -27.99 14.34 4.79
C GLU A 306 -28.41 12.88 4.75
N TYR A 307 -29.70 12.66 4.99
CA TYR A 307 -30.38 11.37 4.86
C TYR A 307 -31.85 11.60 4.49
N PHE A 308 -32.56 10.53 4.12
CA PHE A 308 -33.95 10.61 3.66
C PHE A 308 -34.88 9.81 4.59
N GLU A 309 -35.98 10.43 5.01
CA GLU A 309 -37.06 9.80 5.78
C GLU A 309 -38.33 9.70 4.93
N ASN A 310 -39.08 8.60 5.09
CA ASN A 310 -40.40 8.39 4.49
C ASN A 310 -41.53 8.92 5.38
#